data_AF-A0A6L4ZGF3-F1
#
_entry.id   AF-A0A6L4ZGF3-F1
#
_cell.length_a   1.000
_cell.length_b   1.000
_cell.length_c   1.000
_cell.angle_alpha   90.00
_cell.angle_beta   90.00
_cell.angle_gamma   90.00
#
_symmetry.space_group_name_H-M   'P 1'
#
loop_
_entity.id
_entity.type
_entity.pdbx_description
1 polymer ?
#
loop_
_entity_poly.entity_id
_entity_poly.type
_entity_poly.pdbx_seq_one_letter_code
_entity_poly.pdbx_strand_id
1 'polypeptide(L)'
;MSQQNRIWLKASTILVIVFLLGIVTGGALDGLYRSKAKTLVAPYNKIDTTDHLGSLKQDLNLSPEQVSAMQKILTEMRQDYKTLCAGVRPKYETLREQGRAKMRQLLSIEQQKLFDMVITKEECNCPYLNKQ
;
A
#
# COMPACT_ATOMS: atom_id res chain seq x y z
N MET A 1 -6.72 -35.14 -52.62
CA MET A 1 -6.09 -34.26 -51.62
C MET A 1 -7.12 -33.21 -51.18
N SER A 2 -7.54 -33.03 -49.94
CA SER A 2 -7.38 -33.75 -48.67
C SER A 2 -8.56 -33.30 -47.77
N GLN A 3 -9.56 -34.15 -47.56
CA GLN A 3 -10.61 -33.92 -46.54
C GLN A 3 -10.00 -33.60 -45.15
N GLN A 4 -8.79 -34.12 -44.91
CA GLN A 4 -7.90 -33.84 -43.78
C GLN A 4 -7.72 -32.33 -43.50
N ASN A 5 -7.52 -31.49 -44.52
CA ASN A 5 -7.23 -30.06 -44.31
C ASN A 5 -8.44 -29.30 -43.76
N ARG A 6 -9.67 -29.69 -44.14
CA ARG A 6 -10.89 -29.04 -43.63
C ARG A 6 -11.14 -29.39 -42.16
N ILE A 7 -10.80 -30.62 -41.74
CA ILE A 7 -10.94 -31.05 -40.35
C ILE A 7 -9.84 -30.38 -39.49
N TRP A 8 -8.60 -30.31 -39.99
CA TRP A 8 -7.50 -29.66 -39.29
C TRP A 8 -7.70 -28.13 -39.15
N LEU A 9 -8.23 -27.47 -40.18
CA LEU A 9 -8.62 -26.05 -40.10
C LEU A 9 -9.74 -25.81 -39.08
N LYS A 10 -10.78 -26.66 -39.06
CA LYS A 10 -11.87 -26.56 -38.07
C LYS A 10 -11.38 -26.78 -36.63
N ALA A 11 -10.51 -27.76 -36.41
CA ALA A 11 -9.93 -28.02 -35.10
C ALA A 11 -9.01 -26.86 -34.64
N SER A 12 -8.22 -26.29 -35.56
CA SER A 12 -7.37 -25.13 -35.29
C SER A 12 -8.19 -23.88 -34.92
N THR A 13 -9.31 -23.63 -35.61
CA THR A 13 -10.21 -22.52 -35.27
C THR A 13 -10.79 -22.64 -33.86
N ILE A 14 -11.19 -23.83 -33.45
CA ILE A 14 -11.72 -24.07 -32.10
C ILE A 14 -10.63 -23.82 -31.04
N LEU A 15 -9.40 -24.29 -31.30
CA LEU A 15 -8.26 -24.05 -30.41
C LEU A 15 -7.94 -22.56 -30.26
N VAL A 16 -7.97 -21.80 -31.36
CA VAL A 16 -7.75 -20.34 -31.32
C VAL A 16 -8.85 -19.64 -30.54
N ILE A 17 -10.11 -20.04 -30.68
CA ILE A 17 -11.24 -19.47 -29.92
C ILE A 17 -11.08 -19.75 -28.42
N VAL A 18 -10.75 -20.98 -28.04
CA VAL A 18 -10.52 -21.35 -26.63
C VAL A 18 -9.30 -20.62 -26.06
N PHE A 19 -8.24 -20.44 -26.84
CA PHE A 19 -7.06 -19.69 -26.43
C PHE A 19 -7.36 -18.20 -26.24
N LEU A 20 -8.14 -17.58 -27.14
CA LEU A 20 -8.60 -16.20 -26.99
C LEU A 20 -9.50 -16.02 -25.76
N LEU A 21 -10.40 -16.97 -25.50
CA LEU A 21 -11.19 -17.00 -24.27
C LEU A 21 -10.30 -17.16 -23.02
N GLY A 22 -9.25 -17.97 -23.09
CA GLY A 22 -8.24 -18.12 -22.05
C GLY A 22 -7.46 -16.81 -21.80
N ILE A 23 -7.06 -16.07 -22.84
CA ILE A 23 -6.39 -14.78 -22.71
C ILE A 23 -7.30 -13.73 -22.08
N VAL A 24 -8.56 -13.65 -22.50
CA VAL A 24 -9.54 -12.70 -21.93
C VAL A 24 -9.79 -13.02 -20.46
N THR A 25 -9.89 -14.31 -20.11
CA THR A 25 -10.10 -14.76 -18.73
C THR A 25 -8.85 -14.56 -17.86
N GLY A 26 -7.66 -14.83 -18.40
CA GLY A 26 -6.37 -14.63 -17.70
C GLY A 26 -5.99 -13.16 -17.51
N GLY A 27 -6.27 -12.31 -18.51
CA GLY A 27 -6.00 -10.87 -18.43
C GLY A 27 -6.82 -10.13 -17.38
N ALA A 28 -8.04 -10.59 -17.10
CA ALA A 28 -8.87 -10.03 -16.04
C ALA A 28 -8.31 -10.32 -14.62
N LEU A 29 -7.60 -11.45 -14.45
CA LEU A 29 -6.99 -11.83 -13.18
C LEU A 29 -5.71 -11.03 -12.90
N ASP A 30 -4.94 -10.66 -13.93
CA ASP A 30 -3.72 -9.86 -13.76
C ASP A 30 -4.02 -8.42 -13.30
N GLY A 31 -5.12 -7.82 -13.80
CA GLY A 31 -5.59 -6.50 -13.35
C GLY A 31 -6.01 -6.45 -11.87
N LEU A 32 -6.63 -7.53 -11.38
CA LEU A 32 -7.04 -7.67 -9.97
C LEU A 32 -5.87 -8.03 -9.05
N TYR A 33 -4.87 -8.79 -9.52
CA TYR A 33 -3.66 -9.09 -8.73
C TYR A 33 -2.72 -7.89 -8.64
N ARG A 34 -2.59 -7.07 -9.69
CA ARG A 34 -1.78 -5.85 -9.67
C ARG A 34 -2.35 -4.78 -8.71
N SER A 35 -3.67 -4.73 -8.52
CA SER A 35 -4.28 -3.85 -7.52
C SER A 35 -4.03 -4.34 -6.09
N LYS A 36 -4.03 -5.66 -5.86
CA LYS A 36 -3.65 -6.26 -4.56
C LYS A 36 -2.16 -6.09 -4.27
N ALA A 37 -1.28 -6.23 -5.26
CA ALA A 37 0.16 -5.98 -5.10
C ALA A 37 0.48 -4.49 -4.85
N LYS A 38 -0.27 -3.55 -5.45
CA LYS A 38 -0.22 -2.12 -5.07
C LYS A 38 -0.78 -1.83 -3.68
N THR A 39 -1.57 -2.73 -3.10
CA THR A 39 -2.09 -2.58 -1.73
C THR A 39 -1.03 -2.94 -0.68
N LEU A 40 -0.03 -3.78 -1.03
CA LEU A 40 1.08 -4.12 -0.14
C LEU A 40 2.14 -3.01 -0.01
N VAL A 41 2.14 -2.05 -0.94
CA VAL A 41 2.95 -0.82 -0.89
C VAL A 41 2.07 0.39 -1.19
N ALA A 42 0.84 0.38 -0.67
CA ALA A 42 0.12 1.62 -0.54
C ALA A 42 0.85 2.41 0.56
N PRO A 43 1.32 3.65 0.30
CA PRO A 43 1.72 4.51 1.40
C PRO A 43 0.54 4.50 2.39
N TYR A 44 0.84 4.51 3.69
CA TYR A 44 -0.16 4.74 4.74
C TYR A 44 -0.76 6.12 4.46
N ASN A 45 -1.70 6.17 3.52
CA ASN A 45 -2.53 7.30 3.24
C ASN A 45 -3.39 7.37 4.48
N LYS A 46 -3.03 8.32 5.34
CA LYS A 46 -3.82 8.90 6.39
C LYS A 46 -5.29 8.59 6.09
N ILE A 47 -5.83 7.55 6.74
CA ILE A 47 -7.24 7.17 6.55
C ILE A 47 -7.99 8.47 6.78
N ASP A 48 -8.59 9.00 5.71
CA ASP A 48 -9.30 10.26 5.82
C ASP A 48 -10.54 9.94 6.63
N THR A 49 -10.41 10.14 7.94
CA THR A 49 -11.38 9.65 8.89
C THR A 49 -12.75 10.29 8.72
N THR A 50 -12.83 11.41 7.99
CA THR A 50 -14.07 12.03 7.54
C THR A 50 -14.80 11.17 6.52
N ASP A 51 -14.06 10.56 5.57
CA ASP A 51 -14.65 9.61 4.61
C ASP A 51 -15.13 8.35 5.33
N HIS A 52 -14.39 7.87 6.32
CA HIS A 52 -14.76 6.64 7.03
C HIS A 52 -16.01 6.80 7.90
N LEU A 53 -16.18 7.95 8.59
CA LEU A 53 -17.42 8.23 9.32
C LEU A 53 -18.61 8.45 8.39
N GLY A 54 -18.38 9.03 7.20
CA GLY A 54 -19.38 9.15 6.15
C GLY A 54 -19.94 7.80 5.70
N SER A 55 -19.06 6.83 5.42
CA SER A 55 -19.46 5.46 5.09
C SER A 55 -20.21 4.79 6.25
N LEU A 56 -19.71 4.91 7.49
CA LEU A 56 -20.39 4.33 8.67
C LEU A 56 -21.79 4.92 8.90
N LYS A 57 -21.95 6.22 8.68
CA LYS A 57 -23.27 6.87 8.75
C LYS A 57 -24.25 6.25 7.76
N GLN A 58 -23.82 6.05 6.52
CA GLN A 58 -24.67 5.50 5.46
C GLN A 58 -24.99 4.02 5.71
N ASP A 59 -23.97 3.21 6.03
CA ASP A 59 -24.10 1.76 6.15
C ASP A 59 -24.89 1.35 7.40
N LEU A 60 -24.79 2.14 8.48
CA LEU A 60 -25.45 1.85 9.77
C LEU A 60 -26.67 2.74 10.02
N ASN A 61 -27.01 3.62 9.08
CA ASN A 61 -28.11 4.60 9.20
C ASN A 61 -28.08 5.38 10.52
N LEU A 62 -26.92 5.95 10.85
CA LEU A 62 -26.69 6.63 12.13
C LEU A 62 -27.49 7.93 12.26
N SER A 63 -28.02 8.18 13.46
CA SER A 63 -28.66 9.47 13.79
C SER A 63 -27.62 10.61 13.86
N PRO A 64 -28.04 11.87 13.73
CA PRO A 64 -27.14 13.01 13.89
C PRO A 64 -26.43 13.04 15.25
N GLU A 65 -27.12 12.66 16.34
CA GLU A 65 -26.51 12.58 17.67
C GLU A 65 -25.44 11.48 17.73
N GLN A 66 -25.69 10.31 17.12
CA GLN A 66 -24.73 9.20 17.07
C GLN A 66 -23.49 9.57 16.26
N VAL A 67 -23.66 10.23 15.12
CA VAL A 67 -22.55 10.73 14.29
C VAL A 67 -21.68 11.71 15.07
N SER A 68 -22.29 12.63 15.82
CA SER A 68 -21.58 13.59 16.66
C SER A 68 -20.79 12.91 17.78
N ALA A 69 -21.41 11.94 18.47
CA ALA A 69 -20.75 11.15 19.50
C ALA A 69 -19.56 10.34 18.96
N MET A 70 -19.72 9.68 17.81
CA MET A 70 -18.64 8.93 17.16
C MET A 70 -17.51 9.84 16.69
N GLN A 71 -17.82 11.00 16.12
CA GLN A 71 -16.81 11.97 15.72
C GLN A 71 -15.97 12.43 16.91
N LYS A 72 -16.59 12.64 18.07
CA LYS A 72 -15.90 12.99 19.32
C LYS A 72 -14.93 11.88 19.74
N ILE A 73 -15.41 10.63 19.82
CA ILE A 73 -14.58 9.46 20.18
C ILE A 73 -13.39 9.33 19.23
N LEU A 74 -13.62 9.41 17.91
CA LEU A 74 -12.55 9.30 16.92
C LEU A 74 -11.52 10.44 17.05
N THR A 75 -11.97 11.63 17.42
CA THR A 75 -11.09 12.79 17.63
C THR A 75 -10.23 12.62 18.88
N GLU A 76 -10.82 12.15 19.98
CA GLU A 76 -10.11 11.81 21.21
C GLU A 76 -9.07 10.70 20.97
N MET A 77 -9.46 9.62 20.30
CA MET A 77 -8.54 8.53 19.93
C MET A 77 -7.37 9.00 19.08
N ARG A 78 -7.59 9.92 18.12
CA ARG A 78 -6.48 10.50 17.33
C ARG A 78 -5.52 11.29 18.22
N GLN A 79 -6.02 12.01 19.21
CA GLN A 79 -5.20 12.78 20.12
C GLN A 79 -4.40 11.87 21.06
N ASP A 80 -5.01 10.80 21.56
CA ASP A 80 -4.34 9.78 22.38
C ASP A 80 -3.24 9.08 21.59
N TYR A 81 -3.54 8.67 20.35
CA TYR A 81 -2.56 8.07 19.45
C TYR A 81 -1.40 9.02 19.16
N LYS A 82 -1.69 10.30 18.89
CA LYS A 82 -0.64 11.32 18.69
C LYS A 82 0.26 11.45 19.91
N THR A 83 -0.32 11.45 21.11
CA THR A 83 0.41 11.54 22.38
C THR A 83 1.30 10.32 22.59
N LEU A 84 0.76 9.12 22.37
CA LEU A 84 1.51 7.87 22.45
C LEU A 84 2.68 7.85 21.45
N CYS A 85 2.41 8.19 20.19
CA CYS A 85 3.44 8.27 19.16
C CYS A 85 4.52 9.30 19.51
N ALA A 86 4.16 10.46 20.06
CA ALA A 86 5.14 11.46 20.49
C ALA A 86 6.12 10.92 21.55
N GLY A 87 5.64 10.08 22.46
CA GLY A 87 6.49 9.44 23.48
C GLY A 87 7.35 8.29 22.95
N VAL A 88 6.85 7.51 21.98
CA VAL A 88 7.56 6.35 21.42
C VAL A 88 8.54 6.74 20.31
N ARG A 89 8.20 7.73 19.48
CA ARG A 89 9.01 8.21 18.36
C ARG A 89 10.48 8.47 18.73
N PRO A 90 10.82 9.22 19.78
CA PRO A 90 12.23 9.48 20.11
C PRO A 90 13.00 8.19 20.45
N LYS A 91 12.35 7.21 21.09
CA LYS A 91 12.97 5.91 21.41
C LYS A 91 13.25 5.10 20.15
N TYR A 92 12.29 5.09 19.23
CA TYR A 92 12.43 4.43 17.94
C TYR A 92 13.53 5.07 17.09
N GLU A 93 13.56 6.40 16.98
CA GLU A 93 14.61 7.12 16.25
C GLU A 93 16.00 6.85 16.83
N THR A 94 16.12 6.84 18.15
CA THR A 94 17.38 6.49 18.82
C THR A 94 17.85 5.09 18.43
N LEU A 95 16.96 4.10 18.44
CA LEU A 95 17.28 2.72 18.06
C LEU A 95 17.66 2.62 16.58
N ARG A 96 16.95 3.36 15.71
CA ARG A 96 17.22 3.44 14.27
C ARG A 96 18.61 4.01 14.01
N GLU A 97 18.98 5.10 14.65
CA GLU A 97 20.30 5.73 14.53
C GLU A 97 21.42 4.82 15.06
N GLN A 98 21.20 4.12 16.16
CA GLN A 98 22.17 3.13 16.66
C GLN A 98 22.40 2.01 15.65
N GLY A 99 21.35 1.50 15.01
CA GLY A 99 21.46 0.50 13.94
C GLY A 99 22.25 1.05 12.74
N ARG A 100 21.94 2.28 12.32
CA ARG A 100 22.64 2.97 11.21
C ARG A 100 24.12 3.19 11.51
N ALA A 101 24.47 3.58 12.73
CA ALA A 101 25.85 3.73 13.16
C ALA A 101 26.63 2.41 13.07
N LYS A 102 26.03 1.31 13.52
CA LYS A 102 26.63 -0.04 13.41
C LYS A 102 26.81 -0.45 11.94
N MET A 103 25.83 -0.17 11.08
CA MET A 103 25.94 -0.44 9.65
C MET A 103 27.05 0.38 8.99
N ARG A 104 27.17 1.69 9.29
CA ARG A 104 28.25 2.55 8.75
C ARG A 104 29.64 2.01 9.06
N GLN A 105 29.85 1.42 10.25
CA GLN A 105 31.14 0.86 10.65
C GLN A 105 31.60 -0.31 9.76
N LEU A 106 30.69 -0.98 9.06
CA LEU A 106 31.00 -2.12 8.18
C LEU A 106 31.34 -1.68 6.75
N LEU A 107 31.11 -0.41 6.41
CA LEU A 107 31.19 0.10 5.04
C LEU A 107 32.53 0.80 4.78
N SER A 108 33.02 0.70 3.54
CA SER A 108 34.13 1.52 3.08
C SER A 108 33.75 3.00 3.00
N ILE A 109 34.74 3.90 2.92
CA ILE A 109 34.51 5.35 2.87
C ILE A 109 33.61 5.75 1.69
N GLU A 110 33.77 5.13 0.52
CA GLU A 110 32.92 5.39 -0.65
C GLU A 110 31.49 4.87 -0.45
N GLN A 111 31.33 3.70 0.17
CA GLN A 111 30.03 3.12 0.48
C GLN A 111 29.27 3.92 1.55
N GLN A 112 29.98 4.51 2.53
CA GLN A 112 29.37 5.38 3.54
C GLN A 112 28.73 6.62 2.90
N LYS A 113 29.39 7.24 1.91
CA LYS A 113 28.80 8.39 1.19
C LYS A 113 27.50 8.03 0.47
N LEU A 114 27.47 6.87 -0.19
CA LEU A 114 26.25 6.37 -0.86
C LEU A 114 25.16 6.04 0.16
N PHE A 115 25.53 5.42 1.28
CA PHE A 115 24.62 5.07 2.36
C PHE A 115 23.95 6.32 2.98
N ASP A 116 24.71 7.39 3.19
CA ASP A 116 24.18 8.66 3.71
C ASP A 116 23.18 9.32 2.75
N MET A 117 23.42 9.22 1.43
CA MET A 117 22.47 9.71 0.42
C MET A 117 21.15 8.92 0.45
N VAL A 118 21.22 7.60 0.62
CA VAL A 118 20.03 6.74 0.73
C VAL A 118 19.22 7.08 1.98
N ILE A 119 19.88 7.20 3.14
CA ILE A 119 19.23 7.56 4.41
C ILE A 119 18.54 8.92 4.32
N THR A 120 19.22 9.93 3.77
CA THR A 120 18.68 11.29 3.64
C THR A 120 17.41 11.28 2.77
N LYS A 121 17.41 10.48 1.70
CA LYS A 121 16.23 10.34 0.82
C LYS A 121 15.05 9.67 1.55
N GLU A 122 15.31 8.67 2.38
CA GLU A 122 14.28 8.01 3.20
C GLU A 122 13.66 8.96 4.24
N GLU A 123 14.49 9.82 4.84
CA GLU A 123 14.02 10.82 5.82
C GLU A 123 13.12 11.88 5.18
N CYS A 124 13.48 12.37 3.99
CA CYS A 124 12.63 13.28 3.23
C CYS A 124 11.28 12.67 2.81
N ASN A 125 11.18 11.33 2.72
CA ASN A 125 9.96 10.62 2.34
C ASN A 125 9.10 10.20 3.54
N CYS A 126 9.51 10.50 4.77
CA CYS A 126 8.73 10.20 5.96
C CYS A 126 7.65 11.28 6.16
N PRO A 127 6.34 10.96 6.01
CA PRO A 127 5.26 11.96 6.13
C PRO A 127 5.14 12.58 7.53
N TYR A 128 5.82 11.98 8.52
CA TYR A 128 5.69 12.30 9.94
C TYR A 128 6.87 13.10 10.51
N LEU A 129 7.90 13.40 9.71
CA LEU A 129 9.04 14.22 10.13
C LEU A 129 8.81 15.73 9.87
N ASN A 130 7.94 16.11 8.91
CA ASN A 130 7.72 17.50 8.51
C ASN A 130 6.68 18.25 9.36
N LYS A 131 6.73 18.11 10.69
CA LYS A 131 6.08 19.05 11.63
C LYS A 131 7.00 19.29 12.83
N GLN A 132 7.99 20.15 12.63
CA GLN A 132 8.48 21.05 13.67
C GLN A 132 7.70 22.36 13.56
#